data_AF-A0A8S0FZV1-F1
#
_entry.id   AF-A0A8S0FZV1-F1
#
_cell.length_a   1.000
_cell.length_b   1.000
_cell.length_c   1.000
_cell.angle_alpha   90.00
_cell.angle_beta   90.00
_cell.angle_gamma   90.00
#
_symmetry.space_group_name_H-M   'P 1'
#
loop_
_entity.id
_entity.type
_entity.pdbx_description
1 polymer ?
#
loop_
_entity_poly.entity_id
_entity_poly.type
_entity_poly.pdbx_seq_one_letter_code
_entity_poly.pdbx_strand_id
1 'polypeptide(L)'
;MAMAGFTPQAIQAALPGVLNMALAGGVELGETADIGSNILTQFNLTADQMDRVGDTLTAAFTRTNTDLRALGETMKYTGPVAAKLGISLEEAAAMAGMLANNGLRGSDAGTAMRASLSRLASPPKAAADALKELGVSVADARGKMRPMEDVLLDLYKATQKYGSDRWTRFPSSRTSPEKRRSLVCRRLLRRLVQESCKN
;
A
#
# COMPACT_ATOMS: atom_id res chain seq x y z
N MET A 1 0.27 25.33 -0.37
CA MET A 1 -0.39 25.93 -1.57
C MET A 1 0.54 26.77 -2.46
N ALA A 2 0.93 27.99 -2.08
CA ALA A 2 1.84 28.82 -2.89
C ALA A 2 3.25 28.18 -3.02
N MET A 3 3.73 27.56 -1.93
CA MET A 3 4.95 26.74 -1.95
C MET A 3 4.82 25.45 -2.77
N ALA A 4 3.59 25.00 -3.06
CA ALA A 4 3.34 23.85 -3.93
C ALA A 4 3.28 24.25 -5.42
N GLY A 5 3.52 25.53 -5.76
CA GLY A 5 3.59 26.03 -7.14
C GLY A 5 2.24 26.41 -7.77
N PHE A 6 1.18 26.57 -6.97
CA PHE A 6 -0.14 26.88 -7.49
C PHE A 6 -0.25 28.35 -7.91
N THR A 7 -0.92 28.63 -9.04
CA THR A 7 -1.23 30.00 -9.47
C THR A 7 -2.28 30.64 -8.54
N PRO A 8 -2.35 31.99 -8.46
CA PRO A 8 -3.39 32.65 -7.66
C PRO A 8 -4.81 32.20 -8.01
N GLN A 9 -5.08 31.92 -9.29
CA GLN A 9 -6.37 31.43 -9.78
C GLN A 9 -6.63 29.99 -9.32
N ALA A 10 -5.61 29.12 -9.34
CA ALA A 10 -5.70 27.76 -8.82
C ALA A 10 -5.96 27.75 -7.31
N ILE A 11 -5.36 28.68 -6.57
CA ILE A 11 -5.62 28.85 -5.13
C ILE A 11 -7.07 29.28 -4.89
N GLN A 12 -7.59 30.23 -5.66
CA GLN A 12 -8.99 30.65 -5.58
C GLN A 12 -9.96 29.51 -5.90
N ALA A 13 -9.66 28.67 -6.90
CA ALA A 13 -10.48 27.52 -7.23
C ALA A 13 -10.45 26.42 -6.16
N ALA A 14 -9.29 26.22 -5.50
CA ALA A 14 -9.14 25.18 -4.48
C ALA A 14 -9.65 25.61 -3.08
N LEU A 15 -9.77 26.91 -2.83
CA LEU A 15 -10.15 27.49 -1.53
C LEU A 15 -11.46 26.93 -0.95
N PRO A 16 -12.57 26.82 -1.72
CA PRO A 16 -13.81 26.25 -1.22
C PRO A 16 -13.66 24.81 -0.72
N GLY A 17 -13.01 23.93 -1.49
CA GLY A 17 -12.78 22.54 -1.11
C GLY A 17 -11.89 22.40 0.13
N VAL A 18 -10.84 23.21 0.23
CA VAL A 18 -9.99 23.26 1.44
C VAL A 18 -10.78 23.73 2.65
N LEU A 19 -11.62 24.75 2.51
CA LEU A 19 -12.43 25.27 3.61
C LEU A 19 -13.44 24.22 4.10
N ASN A 20 -14.14 23.55 3.19
CA ASN A 20 -15.09 22.50 3.52
C ASN A 20 -14.39 21.31 4.20
N MET A 21 -13.22 20.91 3.70
CA MET A 21 -12.42 19.84 4.29
C MET A 21 -11.91 20.23 5.69
N ALA A 22 -11.49 21.47 5.90
CA ALA A 22 -11.02 21.99 7.19
C ALA A 22 -12.15 22.01 8.22
N LEU A 23 -13.34 22.47 7.82
CA LEU A 23 -14.54 22.46 8.64
C LEU A 23 -14.95 21.03 9.02
N ALA A 24 -14.89 20.09 8.08
CA ALA A 24 -15.25 18.69 8.34
C ALA A 24 -14.21 17.95 9.20
N GLY A 25 -12.92 18.24 9.02
CA GLY A 25 -11.83 17.61 9.76
C GLY A 25 -11.49 18.27 11.09
N GLY A 26 -11.99 19.49 11.34
CA GLY A 26 -11.60 20.30 12.50
C GLY A 26 -10.11 20.67 12.51
N VAL A 27 -9.50 20.78 11.33
CA VAL A 27 -8.06 21.04 11.14
C VAL A 27 -7.86 22.49 10.69
N GLU A 28 -6.71 23.07 11.03
CA GLU A 28 -6.38 24.43 10.59
C GLU A 28 -6.38 24.52 9.06
N LEU A 29 -6.84 25.66 8.54
CA LEU A 29 -6.93 25.91 7.10
C LEU A 29 -5.56 25.75 6.41
N GLY A 30 -4.48 26.24 7.03
CA GLY A 30 -3.13 26.12 6.48
C GLY A 30 -2.68 24.67 6.33
N GLU A 31 -2.87 23.88 7.38
CA GLU A 31 -2.54 22.44 7.38
C GLU A 31 -3.41 21.66 6.38
N THR A 32 -4.71 21.94 6.33
CA THR A 32 -5.64 21.34 5.36
C THR A 32 -5.25 21.69 3.93
N ALA A 33 -4.86 22.95 3.69
CA ALA A 33 -4.42 23.42 2.38
C ALA A 33 -3.15 22.69 1.92
N ASP A 34 -2.22 22.43 2.83
CA ASP A 34 -1.01 21.69 2.53
C ASP A 34 -1.28 20.21 2.29
N ILE A 35 -2.16 19.57 3.08
CA ILE A 35 -2.59 18.18 2.83
C ILE A 35 -3.26 18.06 1.45
N GLY A 36 -4.25 18.91 1.18
CA GLY A 36 -4.98 18.91 -0.08
C GLY A 36 -4.09 19.18 -1.30
N SER A 37 -3.22 20.19 -1.24
CA SER A 37 -2.31 20.51 -2.36
C SER A 37 -1.28 19.41 -2.61
N ASN A 38 -0.77 18.77 -1.56
CA ASN A 38 0.14 17.63 -1.69
C ASN A 38 -0.57 16.46 -2.39
N ILE A 39 -1.81 16.15 -2.00
CA ILE A 39 -2.58 15.05 -2.59
C ILE A 39 -2.93 15.36 -4.06
N LEU A 40 -3.38 16.58 -4.38
CA LEU A 40 -3.60 17.00 -5.77
C LEU A 40 -2.34 16.76 -6.63
N THR A 41 -1.19 17.22 -6.14
CA THR A 41 0.08 17.11 -6.86
C THR A 41 0.51 15.65 -7.01
N GLN A 42 0.33 14.82 -5.98
CA GLN A 42 0.68 13.39 -6.00
C GLN A 42 -0.11 12.60 -7.03
N PHE A 43 -1.41 12.86 -7.14
CA PHE A 43 -2.30 12.19 -8.09
C PHE A 43 -2.38 12.91 -9.45
N ASN A 44 -1.57 13.95 -9.65
CA ASN A 44 -1.52 14.75 -10.87
C ASN A 44 -2.91 15.32 -11.26
N LEU A 45 -3.67 15.73 -10.24
CA LEU A 45 -5.00 16.34 -10.33
C LEU A 45 -4.88 17.85 -10.41
N THR A 46 -5.87 18.49 -11.03
CA THR A 46 -5.93 19.94 -11.20
C THR A 46 -6.63 20.60 -10.01
N ALA A 47 -6.38 21.90 -9.79
CA ALA A 47 -6.84 22.60 -8.59
C ALA A 47 -8.38 22.73 -8.47
N ASP A 48 -9.09 22.70 -9.59
CA ASP A 48 -10.55 22.58 -9.68
C ASP A 48 -11.07 21.25 -9.12
N GLN A 49 -10.23 20.22 -9.02
CA GLN A 49 -10.60 18.94 -8.41
C GLN A 49 -10.38 18.92 -6.89
N MET A 50 -10.05 20.05 -6.27
CA MET A 50 -9.87 20.11 -4.82
C MET A 50 -11.13 19.73 -4.06
N ASP A 51 -12.31 20.06 -4.59
CA ASP A 51 -13.59 19.65 -3.99
C ASP A 51 -13.70 18.12 -3.94
N ARG A 52 -13.32 17.43 -5.04
CA ARG A 52 -13.27 15.95 -5.09
C ARG A 52 -12.29 15.37 -4.08
N VAL A 53 -11.14 16.02 -3.88
CA VAL A 53 -10.16 15.61 -2.85
C VAL A 53 -10.76 15.79 -1.45
N GLY A 54 -11.36 16.94 -1.19
CA GLY A 54 -12.10 17.25 0.03
C GLY A 54 -13.14 16.19 0.35
N ASP A 55 -14.07 15.97 -0.56
CA ASP A 55 -15.16 15.03 -0.41
C ASP A 55 -14.66 13.59 -0.18
N THR A 56 -13.63 13.16 -0.91
CA THR A 56 -13.08 11.81 -0.79
C THR A 56 -12.41 11.60 0.57
N LEU A 57 -11.58 12.55 1.02
CA LEU A 57 -10.92 12.45 2.32
C LEU A 57 -11.92 12.57 3.45
N THR A 58 -12.87 13.51 3.35
CA THR A 58 -13.97 13.67 4.29
C THR A 58 -14.81 12.40 4.38
N ALA A 59 -15.17 11.79 3.26
CA ALA A 59 -15.88 10.51 3.26
C ALA A 59 -15.04 9.40 3.90
N ALA A 60 -13.72 9.39 3.70
CA ALA A 60 -12.84 8.38 4.29
C ALA A 60 -12.76 8.53 5.83
N PHE A 61 -12.47 9.72 6.36
CA PHE A 61 -12.33 9.91 7.81
C PHE A 61 -13.66 9.94 8.58
N THR A 62 -14.78 10.28 7.92
CA THR A 62 -16.10 10.23 8.58
C THR A 62 -16.67 8.81 8.67
N ARG A 63 -16.20 7.89 7.81
CA ARG A 63 -16.71 6.50 7.73
C ARG A 63 -15.77 5.47 8.34
N THR A 64 -14.57 5.88 8.75
CA THR A 64 -13.55 4.99 9.30
C THR A 64 -12.88 5.60 10.52
N ASN A 65 -12.15 4.79 11.30
CA ASN A 65 -11.50 5.23 12.53
C ASN A 65 -10.18 6.00 12.27
N THR A 66 -10.23 7.04 11.43
CA THR A 66 -9.10 7.93 11.10
C THR A 66 -9.53 9.39 11.16
N ASP A 67 -8.56 10.29 11.14
CA ASP A 67 -8.77 11.73 10.97
C ASP A 67 -8.03 12.24 9.72
N LEU A 68 -8.24 13.52 9.39
CA LEU A 68 -7.64 14.17 8.23
C LEU A 68 -6.10 14.21 8.29
N ARG A 69 -5.51 14.39 9.49
CA ARG A 69 -4.05 14.42 9.67
C ARG A 69 -3.45 13.05 9.40
N ALA A 70 -4.03 12.00 9.98
CA ALA A 70 -3.63 10.63 9.80
C ALA A 70 -3.81 10.16 8.34
N LEU A 71 -4.87 10.61 7.65
CA LEU A 71 -5.00 10.37 6.21
C LEU A 71 -3.93 11.11 5.40
N GLY A 72 -3.67 12.38 5.72
CA GLY A 72 -2.60 13.17 5.10
C GLY A 72 -1.23 12.51 5.26
N GLU A 73 -0.91 12.02 6.45
CA GLU A 73 0.31 11.24 6.71
C GLU A 73 0.34 9.93 5.91
N THR A 74 -0.76 9.19 5.87
CA THR A 74 -0.86 7.95 5.10
C THR A 74 -0.61 8.19 3.60
N MET A 75 -1.22 9.25 3.07
CA MET A 75 -1.09 9.66 1.67
C MET A 75 0.30 10.21 1.35
N LYS A 76 0.98 10.87 2.29
CA LYS A 76 2.38 11.31 2.11
C LYS A 76 3.30 10.16 1.70
N TYR A 77 3.14 8.97 2.30
CA TYR A 77 3.95 7.80 1.96
C TYR A 77 3.43 7.05 0.75
N THR A 78 2.11 7.00 0.60
CA THR A 78 1.47 6.09 -0.35
C THR A 78 1.06 6.74 -1.66
N GLY A 79 0.64 8.01 -1.65
CA GLY A 79 0.18 8.75 -2.83
C GLY A 79 1.15 8.66 -4.02
N PRO A 80 2.47 8.90 -3.85
CA PRO A 80 3.43 8.77 -4.95
C PRO A 80 3.54 7.37 -5.53
N VAL A 81 3.28 6.33 -4.72
CA VAL A 81 3.30 4.94 -5.20
C VAL A 81 1.96 4.61 -5.85
N ALA A 82 0.83 4.96 -5.22
CA ALA A 82 -0.50 4.76 -5.78
C ALA A 82 -0.65 5.41 -7.16
N ALA A 83 -0.23 6.67 -7.31
CA ALA A 83 -0.28 7.38 -8.59
C ALA A 83 0.57 6.71 -9.68
N LYS A 84 1.77 6.22 -9.34
CA LYS A 84 2.62 5.46 -10.28
C LYS A 84 1.96 4.17 -10.75
N LEU A 85 1.14 3.56 -9.90
CA LEU A 85 0.44 2.32 -10.17
C LEU A 85 -0.91 2.54 -10.85
N GLY A 86 -1.32 3.79 -11.04
CA GLY A 86 -2.62 4.14 -11.61
C GLY A 86 -3.79 3.90 -10.66
N ILE A 87 -3.53 3.74 -9.37
CA ILE A 87 -4.57 3.63 -8.33
C ILE A 87 -5.18 5.02 -8.15
N SER A 88 -6.51 5.08 -8.15
CA SER A 88 -7.24 6.33 -7.96
C SER A 88 -7.13 6.85 -6.52
N LEU A 89 -7.40 8.15 -6.34
CA LEU A 89 -7.44 8.77 -5.02
C LEU A 89 -8.46 8.08 -4.10
N GLU A 90 -9.62 7.73 -4.65
CA GLU A 90 -10.73 7.10 -3.94
C GLU A 90 -10.35 5.72 -3.42
N GLU A 91 -9.69 4.91 -4.26
CA GLU A 91 -9.20 3.59 -3.85
C GLU A 91 -8.11 3.71 -2.80
N ALA A 92 -7.18 4.65 -2.97
CA ALA A 92 -6.13 4.89 -1.97
C ALA A 92 -6.73 5.34 -0.63
N ALA A 93 -7.75 6.20 -0.64
CA ALA A 93 -8.43 6.68 0.55
C ALA A 93 -9.24 5.57 1.21
N ALA A 94 -9.92 4.72 0.43
CA ALA A 94 -10.63 3.55 0.92
C ALA A 94 -9.68 2.54 1.58
N MET A 95 -8.53 2.25 0.95
CA MET A 95 -7.50 1.38 1.55
C MET A 95 -6.97 1.95 2.85
N ALA A 96 -6.68 3.25 2.89
CA ALA A 96 -6.23 3.93 4.11
C ALA A 96 -7.28 3.84 5.24
N GLY A 97 -8.56 4.08 4.92
CA GLY A 97 -9.65 3.95 5.88
C GLY A 97 -9.85 2.51 6.40
N MET A 98 -9.70 1.52 5.53
CA MET A 98 -9.74 0.10 5.93
C MET A 98 -8.60 -0.27 6.88
N LEU A 99 -7.40 0.25 6.65
CA LEU A 99 -6.26 0.06 7.57
C LEU A 99 -6.53 0.74 8.92
N ALA A 100 -7.12 1.94 8.90
CA ALA A 100 -7.45 2.68 10.11
C ALA A 100 -8.50 1.97 10.97
N ASN A 101 -9.50 1.34 10.36
CA ASN A 101 -10.46 0.48 11.06
C ASN A 101 -9.78 -0.71 11.76
N ASN A 102 -8.64 -1.18 11.23
CA ASN A 102 -7.83 -2.23 11.85
C ASN A 102 -6.77 -1.68 12.82
N GLY A 103 -6.83 -0.40 13.17
CA GLY A 103 -5.92 0.25 14.12
C GLY A 103 -4.62 0.78 13.53
N LEU A 104 -4.38 0.60 12.23
CA LEU A 104 -3.21 1.15 11.53
C LEU A 104 -3.58 2.49 10.91
N ARG A 105 -3.01 3.59 11.39
CA ARG A 105 -3.32 4.95 10.93
C ARG A 105 -2.05 5.78 10.78
N GLY A 106 -2.13 6.89 10.04
CA GLY A 106 -1.01 7.81 9.88
C GLY A 106 0.19 7.18 9.18
N SER A 107 1.37 7.46 9.70
CA SER A 107 2.64 6.92 9.19
C SER A 107 2.73 5.38 9.13
N ASP A 108 2.10 4.65 10.05
CA ASP A 108 2.09 3.18 10.07
C ASP A 108 1.30 2.61 8.88
N ALA A 109 0.09 3.15 8.66
CA ALA A 109 -0.73 2.80 7.51
C ALA A 109 -0.01 3.15 6.21
N GLY A 110 0.59 4.34 6.14
CA GLY A 110 1.34 4.79 4.97
C GLY A 110 2.52 3.88 4.64
N THR A 111 3.29 3.46 5.64
CA THR A 111 4.44 2.56 5.47
C THR A 111 3.99 1.17 5.04
N ALA A 112 2.96 0.61 5.69
CA ALA A 112 2.40 -0.70 5.36
C ALA A 112 1.81 -0.72 3.94
N MET A 113 1.07 0.32 3.57
CA MET A 113 0.44 0.43 2.24
C MET A 113 1.51 0.65 1.17
N ARG A 114 2.47 1.55 1.38
CA ARG A 114 3.63 1.73 0.48
C ARG A 114 4.40 0.44 0.28
N ALA A 115 4.68 -0.32 1.36
CA ALA A 115 5.41 -1.58 1.27
C ALA A 115 4.61 -2.63 0.48
N SER A 116 3.31 -2.73 0.72
CA SER A 116 2.42 -3.64 0.01
C SER A 116 2.32 -3.28 -1.48
N LEU A 117 2.05 -2.02 -1.80
CA LEU A 117 1.95 -1.54 -3.18
C LEU A 117 3.29 -1.66 -3.92
N SER A 118 4.42 -1.37 -3.27
CA SER A 118 5.75 -1.56 -3.86
C SER A 118 6.05 -3.02 -4.19
N ARG A 119 5.65 -3.95 -3.31
CA ARG A 119 5.78 -5.41 -3.56
C ARG A 119 4.84 -5.90 -4.66
N LEU A 120 3.69 -5.26 -4.85
CA LEU A 120 2.80 -5.56 -5.98
C LEU A 120 3.37 -5.00 -7.30
N ALA A 121 3.94 -3.79 -7.26
CA ALA A 121 4.60 -3.15 -8.39
C ALA A 121 5.81 -3.92 -8.90
N SER A 122 6.62 -4.42 -7.96
CA SER A 122 7.82 -5.18 -8.23
C SER A 122 7.83 -6.41 -7.33
N PRO A 123 7.17 -7.50 -7.77
CA PRO A 123 7.15 -8.73 -6.99
C PRO A 123 8.58 -9.22 -6.80
N PRO A 124 8.99 -9.59 -5.56
CA PRO A 124 10.30 -10.17 -5.33
C PRO A 124 10.46 -11.41 -6.21
N LYS A 125 11.68 -11.71 -6.69
CA LYS A 125 11.95 -12.74 -7.72
C LYS A 125 11.17 -14.04 -7.50
N ALA A 126 11.11 -14.55 -6.26
CA ALA A 126 10.34 -15.75 -5.94
C ALA A 126 8.82 -15.65 -6.21
N ALA A 127 8.22 -14.48 -6.00
CA ALA A 127 6.82 -14.20 -6.34
C ALA A 127 6.64 -13.95 -7.83
N ALA A 128 7.59 -13.28 -8.50
CA ALA A 128 7.58 -13.10 -9.94
C ALA A 128 7.71 -14.44 -10.68
N ASP A 129 8.57 -15.34 -10.20
CA ASP A 129 8.76 -16.68 -10.74
C ASP A 129 7.50 -17.53 -10.54
N ALA A 130 6.88 -17.46 -9.36
CA ALA A 130 5.60 -18.14 -9.10
C ALA A 130 4.44 -17.59 -9.95
N LEU A 131 4.38 -16.27 -10.16
CA LEU A 131 3.39 -15.64 -11.04
C LEU A 131 3.62 -16.01 -12.52
N LYS A 132 4.88 -16.14 -12.93
CA LYS A 132 5.27 -16.62 -14.26
C LYS A 132 4.91 -18.10 -14.46
N GLU A 133 5.10 -18.94 -13.44
CA GLU A 133 4.63 -20.33 -13.43
C GLU A 133 3.10 -20.44 -13.51
N LEU A 134 2.38 -19.48 -12.92
CA LEU A 134 0.92 -19.40 -12.94
C LEU A 134 0.36 -18.69 -14.19
N GLY A 135 1.20 -18.10 -15.03
CA GLY A 135 0.78 -17.35 -16.23
C GLY A 135 0.09 -16.02 -15.94
N VAL A 136 0.19 -15.48 -14.72
CA VAL A 136 -0.46 -14.24 -14.31
C VAL A 136 0.52 -13.07 -14.45
N SER A 137 0.26 -12.18 -15.40
CA SER A 137 1.06 -10.96 -15.59
C SER A 137 0.45 -9.80 -14.81
N VAL A 138 1.16 -9.31 -13.80
CA VAL A 138 0.76 -8.18 -12.94
C VAL A 138 1.03 -6.83 -13.62
N ALA A 139 1.90 -6.81 -14.63
CA ALA A 139 2.18 -5.64 -15.45
C ALA A 139 1.84 -5.90 -16.93
N ASP A 140 1.31 -4.89 -17.61
CA ASP A 140 1.21 -4.85 -19.07
C ASP A 140 2.62 -4.80 -19.68
N ALA A 141 2.77 -5.14 -20.96
CA ALA A 141 4.02 -5.10 -21.72
C ALA A 141 4.73 -3.72 -21.70
N ARG A 142 4.04 -2.67 -21.21
CA ARG A 142 4.51 -1.30 -21.03
C ARG A 142 4.99 -0.97 -19.60
N GLY A 143 5.03 -1.95 -18.69
CA GLY A 143 5.48 -1.74 -17.30
C GLY A 143 4.48 -1.01 -16.39
N LYS A 144 3.25 -0.77 -16.87
CA LYS A 144 2.15 -0.23 -16.06
C LYS A 144 1.46 -1.39 -15.33
N MET A 145 1.16 -1.24 -14.04
CA MET A 145 0.38 -2.25 -13.32
C MET A 145 -0.99 -2.34 -13.97
N ARG A 146 -1.47 -3.57 -14.23
CA ARG A 146 -2.85 -3.79 -14.68
C ARG A 146 -3.82 -3.41 -13.54
N PRO A 147 -5.08 -3.06 -13.86
CA PRO A 147 -6.09 -2.80 -12.84
C PRO A 147 -6.11 -3.93 -11.82
N MET A 148 -6.17 -3.58 -10.54
CA MET A 148 -6.04 -4.54 -9.44
C MET A 148 -7.13 -5.62 -9.54
N GLU A 149 -8.32 -5.24 -9.99
CA GLU A 149 -9.46 -6.10 -10.28
C GLU A 149 -9.14 -7.18 -11.33
N ASP A 150 -8.44 -6.83 -12.41
CA ASP A 150 -8.05 -7.77 -13.46
C ASP A 150 -6.98 -8.73 -12.97
N VAL A 151 -6.02 -8.23 -12.19
CA VAL A 151 -4.95 -9.04 -11.60
C VAL A 151 -5.55 -10.03 -10.58
N LEU A 152 -6.50 -9.59 -9.77
CA LEU A 152 -7.22 -10.46 -8.83
C LEU A 152 -8.08 -11.49 -9.55
N LEU A 153 -8.74 -11.12 -10.65
CA LEU A 153 -9.53 -12.06 -11.47
C LEU A 153 -8.64 -13.10 -12.17
N ASP A 154 -7.51 -12.68 -12.73
CA ASP A 154 -6.55 -13.58 -13.37
C ASP A 154 -5.90 -14.51 -12.33
N LEU A 155 -5.57 -13.98 -11.14
CA LEU A 155 -5.09 -14.78 -10.02
C LEU A 155 -6.15 -15.77 -9.54
N TYR A 156 -7.42 -15.35 -9.45
CA TYR A 156 -8.53 -16.22 -9.07
C TYR A 156 -8.73 -17.36 -10.09
N LYS A 157 -8.72 -17.05 -11.39
CA LYS A 157 -8.82 -18.06 -12.46
C LYS A 157 -7.62 -19.01 -12.46
N ALA A 158 -6.41 -18.49 -12.28
CA ALA A 158 -5.21 -19.30 -12.22
C ALA A 158 -5.21 -20.21 -10.98
N THR A 159 -5.66 -19.71 -9.83
CA THR A 159 -5.73 -20.47 -8.57
C THR A 159 -6.90 -21.45 -8.50
N GLN A 160 -7.99 -21.25 -9.25
CA GLN A 160 -9.06 -22.25 -9.40
C GLN A 160 -8.52 -23.58 -9.93
N LYS A 161 -7.52 -23.57 -10.81
CA LYS A 161 -6.89 -24.79 -11.34
C LYS A 161 -6.08 -25.57 -10.28
N TYR A 162 -5.79 -24.94 -9.14
CA TYR A 162 -5.10 -25.54 -7.98
C TYR A 162 -6.03 -25.74 -6.78
N GLY A 163 -7.34 -25.54 -6.96
CA GLY A 163 -8.35 -25.56 -5.92
C GLY A 163 -8.89 -26.96 -5.60
N SER A 164 -8.08 -27.80 -4.94
CA SER A 164 -8.53 -28.73 -3.89
C SER A 164 -7.42 -29.60 -3.28
N ASP A 165 -6.24 -29.70 -3.91
CA ASP A 165 -5.25 -30.74 -3.62
C ASP A 165 -3.87 -30.23 -3.16
N ARG A 166 -3.67 -28.91 -3.00
CA ARG A 166 -2.35 -28.32 -2.66
C ARG A 166 -2.32 -27.27 -1.57
N TRP A 167 -3.46 -26.87 -1.00
CA TRP A 167 -3.47 -25.94 0.15
C TRP A 167 -2.95 -26.58 1.45
N THR A 168 -3.04 -27.92 1.58
CA THR A 168 -2.49 -28.68 2.72
C THR A 168 -0.97 -28.87 2.67
N ARG A 169 -0.32 -28.44 1.57
CA ARG A 169 1.14 -28.45 1.42
C ARG A 169 1.68 -27.04 1.20
N PHE A 170 1.17 -26.06 1.94
CA PHE A 170 1.97 -24.88 2.29
C PHE A 170 2.97 -25.35 3.36
N PRO A 171 4.26 -25.54 3.03
CA PRO A 171 5.22 -25.93 4.05
C PRO A 171 5.34 -24.74 5.02
N SER A 172 4.84 -24.93 6.24
CA SER A 172 5.03 -24.07 7.43
C SER A 172 6.51 -23.95 7.85
N SER A 173 7.46 -24.14 6.92
CA SER A 173 8.90 -24.25 7.17
C SER A 173 9.75 -23.14 6.54
N ARG A 174 9.17 -22.11 5.90
CA ARG A 174 9.97 -21.04 5.28
C ARG A 174 9.95 -19.68 5.98
N THR A 175 9.32 -19.54 7.14
CA THR A 175 9.41 -18.33 7.98
C THR A 175 9.74 -18.68 9.43
N SER A 176 10.98 -19.11 9.69
CA SER A 176 11.67 -18.71 10.93
C SER A 176 13.19 -18.95 10.76
N PRO A 177 14.04 -17.91 10.90
CA PRO A 177 15.50 -18.04 10.98
C PRO A 177 15.98 -19.03 12.06
N GLU A 178 15.12 -19.33 13.03
CA GLU A 178 15.38 -20.12 14.23
C GLU A 178 15.56 -21.63 13.94
N LYS A 179 14.83 -22.18 12.94
CA LYS A 179 14.96 -23.60 12.56
C LYS A 179 16.26 -23.92 11.81
N ARG A 180 16.88 -22.94 11.14
CA ARG A 180 18.20 -23.14 10.50
C ARG A 180 19.32 -23.22 11.53
N ARG A 181 19.24 -22.46 12.62
CA ARG A 181 20.23 -22.52 13.71
C ARG A 181 20.17 -23.85 14.47
N SER A 182 18.99 -24.40 14.73
CA SER A 182 18.87 -25.68 15.46
C SER A 182 19.35 -26.89 14.64
N LEU A 183 19.17 -26.89 13.31
CA LEU A 183 19.62 -27.97 12.44
C LEU A 183 21.14 -27.96 12.22
N VAL A 184 21.75 -26.78 12.12
CA VAL A 184 23.21 -26.63 12.06
C VAL A 184 23.85 -26.99 13.40
N CYS A 185 23.28 -26.53 14.52
CA CYS A 185 23.78 -26.85 15.86
C CYS A 185 23.65 -28.35 16.19
N ARG A 186 22.55 -29.02 15.81
CA ARG A 186 22.41 -30.49 15.96
C ARG A 186 23.37 -31.30 15.07
N ARG A 187 23.72 -30.80 13.88
CA ARG A 187 24.73 -31.46 13.02
C ARG A 187 26.15 -31.29 13.57
N LEU A 188 26.47 -30.12 14.14
CA LEU A 188 27.75 -29.87 14.80
C LEU A 188 27.90 -30.69 16.09
N LEU A 189 26.87 -30.73 16.94
CA LEU A 189 26.86 -31.55 18.16
C LEU A 189 27.01 -33.05 17.87
N ARG A 190 26.39 -33.58 16.80
CA ARG A 190 26.58 -34.98 16.41
C ARG A 190 27.99 -35.29 15.91
N ARG A 191 28.63 -34.36 15.20
CA ARG A 191 30.04 -34.51 14.78
C ARG A 191 30.99 -34.48 15.97
N LEU A 192 30.80 -33.53 16.89
CA LEU A 192 31.61 -33.43 18.11
C LEU A 192 31.48 -34.68 19.00
N VAL A 193 30.27 -35.22 19.16
CA VAL A 193 30.05 -36.47 19.93
C VAL A 193 30.66 -37.69 19.24
N GLN A 194 30.63 -37.77 17.90
CA GLN A 194 31.28 -38.88 17.17
C GLN A 194 32.81 -38.80 17.19
N GLU A 195 33.40 -37.61 17.25
CA GLU A 195 34.85 -37.44 17.37
C GLU A 195 35.35 -37.75 18.79
N SER A 196 34.60 -37.41 19.85
CA SER A 196 34.95 -37.79 21.23
C SER A 196 34.82 -39.28 21.55
N CYS A 197 34.05 -40.08 20.79
CA CYS A 197 33.95 -41.53 21.00
C CYS A 197 35.01 -42.35 20.23
N LYS A 198 35.89 -41.70 19.46
CA LYS A 198 36.92 -42.35 18.64
C LYS A 198 38.33 -42.27 19.24
N ASN A 199 38.46 -41.73 20.44
CA ASN A 199 39.68 -41.64 21.23
C ASN A 199 39.42 -42.20 22.64
#